data_AF-A0A2V8UKK6-F1
#
_entry.id   AF-A0A2V8UKK6-F1
#
_cell.length_a   1.000
_cell.length_b   1.000
_cell.length_c   1.000
_cell.angle_alpha   90.00
_cell.angle_beta   90.00
_cell.angle_gamma   90.00
#
_symmetry.space_group_name_H-M   'P 1'
#
loop_
_entity.id
_entity.type
_entity.pdbx_description
1 polymer ?
#
loop_
_entity_poly.entity_id
_entity_poly.type
_entity_poly.pdbx_seq_one_letter_code
_entity_poly.pdbx_strand_id
1 'polypeptide(L)'
;ANHLSRGLLSSSLVFGAVPRLLESKPRERWLAREAILLGIGLTVQWLTRPYECILLVACVLVYFLPALRKPDEARKLARAVTVVVLMMLPAAAITLLQNKQAAGSWTTLPYMLSRYQYGVPTTFTTQPNPVPHRELTPPQQLEYRMQVSFHGDPAETVSRFLGRLEYRVRFYRFFFFAPLYLALAAFLLALREWRFAWVAVCLLIFALGVNFYPFFFPHYIATVTCLFLLASVTGLERLSRLTIRSLPTGPEAAQLILLLCAAHFLFWYGLHLFDQQPFSMALRQYETWDAINHGDPAGRAAIQKALAEVPGKQLVVVRYWPQHIFQQEWVYNAADVDGARVVWARDLGTDENDKLRRYYPDRTIWLLEPDARPPKLSRYEAAPVSTLRVAP
;
A
#
# COMPACT_ATOMS: atom_id res chain seq x y z
N ALA A 1 2.81 -3.40 -6.24
CA ALA A 1 3.75 -2.42 -6.82
C ALA A 1 3.13 -1.02 -7.01
N ASN A 2 2.01 -0.86 -7.75
CA ASN A 2 1.46 0.45 -8.16
C ASN A 2 1.11 1.43 -7.02
N HIS A 3 0.68 0.94 -5.85
CA HIS A 3 0.32 1.81 -4.72
C HIS A 3 1.52 2.34 -3.93
N LEU A 4 2.67 1.67 -4.01
CA LEU A 4 3.90 2.08 -3.34
C LEU A 4 4.63 3.14 -4.17
N SER A 5 4.73 2.90 -5.49
CA SER A 5 5.41 3.80 -6.43
C SER A 5 4.72 5.16 -6.55
N ARG A 6 3.38 5.20 -6.61
CA ARG A 6 2.62 6.46 -6.63
C ARG A 6 2.83 7.29 -5.37
N GLY A 7 2.79 6.65 -4.20
CA GLY A 7 2.99 7.31 -2.90
C GLY A 7 4.42 7.84 -2.70
N LEU A 8 5.43 7.10 -3.18
CA LEU A 8 6.82 7.54 -3.18
C LEU A 8 7.04 8.73 -4.13
N LEU A 9 6.46 8.68 -5.33
CA LEU A 9 6.61 9.76 -6.32
C LEU A 9 5.99 11.07 -5.81
N SER A 10 4.74 11.02 -5.37
CA SER A 10 4.01 12.19 -4.85
C SER A 10 4.72 12.81 -3.66
N SER A 11 5.17 12.01 -2.70
CA SER A 11 5.83 12.51 -1.50
C SER A 11 7.23 13.04 -1.77
N SER A 12 7.96 12.46 -2.72
CA SER A 12 9.28 12.98 -3.15
C SER A 12 9.16 14.39 -3.73
N LEU A 13 8.08 14.66 -4.48
CA LEU A 13 7.76 16.01 -4.95
C LEU A 13 7.50 16.97 -3.79
N VAL A 14 6.69 16.55 -2.81
CA VAL A 14 6.37 17.36 -1.63
C VAL A 14 7.63 17.66 -0.81
N PHE A 15 8.33 16.63 -0.34
CA PHE A 15 9.48 16.78 0.53
C PHE A 15 10.68 17.43 -0.16
N GLY A 16 10.80 17.31 -1.49
CA GLY A 16 11.80 18.03 -2.28
C GLY A 16 11.48 19.52 -2.47
N ALA A 17 10.19 19.86 -2.65
CA ALA A 17 9.76 21.25 -2.87
C ALA A 17 9.76 22.09 -1.60
N VAL A 18 9.41 21.50 -0.45
CA VAL A 18 9.28 22.19 0.85
C VAL A 18 10.51 23.03 1.23
N PRO A 19 11.75 22.48 1.30
CA PRO A 19 12.92 23.27 1.67
C PRO A 19 13.29 24.33 0.60
N ARG A 20 13.20 23.97 -0.68
CA ARG A 20 13.50 24.89 -1.80
C ARG A 20 12.54 26.06 -1.85
N LEU A 21 11.30 25.85 -1.40
CA LEU A 21 10.31 26.91 -1.32
C LEU A 21 10.73 27.96 -0.31
N LEU A 22 11.40 27.64 0.81
CA LEU A 22 11.97 28.65 1.72
C LEU A 22 13.20 29.35 1.15
N GLU A 23 14.05 28.63 0.42
CA GLU A 23 15.29 29.17 -0.15
C GLU A 23 15.06 30.12 -1.35
N SER A 24 13.97 29.93 -2.11
CA SER A 24 13.66 30.74 -3.32
C SER A 24 13.31 32.20 -3.02
N LYS A 25 13.65 33.18 -3.86
CA LYS A 25 13.20 34.57 -3.62
C LYS A 25 11.73 34.79 -4.05
N PRO A 26 10.96 35.69 -3.39
CA PRO A 26 9.52 35.88 -3.63
C PRO A 26 9.10 36.27 -5.05
N ARG A 27 10.02 36.77 -5.88
CA ARG A 27 9.77 37.25 -7.26
C ARG A 27 10.35 36.33 -8.33
N GLU A 28 10.92 35.19 -7.95
CA GLU A 28 11.57 34.28 -8.88
C GLU A 28 10.57 33.29 -9.48
N ARG A 29 10.73 32.95 -10.77
CA ARG A 29 10.01 31.86 -11.44
C ARG A 29 10.16 30.52 -10.69
N TRP A 30 11.27 30.36 -9.96
CA TRP A 30 11.56 29.22 -9.11
C TRP A 30 10.51 29.02 -8.01
N LEU A 31 9.99 30.08 -7.39
CA LEU A 31 8.94 29.97 -6.38
C LEU A 31 7.67 29.32 -6.93
N ALA A 32 7.24 29.75 -8.12
CA ALA A 32 6.06 29.21 -8.77
C ALA A 32 6.26 27.72 -9.11
N ARG A 33 7.45 27.36 -9.61
CA ARG A 33 7.82 25.97 -9.89
C ARG A 33 7.73 25.10 -8.64
N GLU A 34 8.33 25.50 -7.52
CA GLU A 34 8.30 24.69 -6.30
C GLU A 34 6.88 24.58 -5.71
N ALA A 35 6.09 25.66 -5.76
CA ALA A 35 4.69 25.62 -5.35
C ALA A 35 3.84 24.68 -6.23
N ILE A 36 4.12 24.64 -7.55
CA ILE A 36 3.48 23.71 -8.48
C ILE A 36 3.87 22.26 -8.15
N LEU A 37 5.16 21.98 -7.91
CA LEU A 37 5.61 20.63 -7.56
C LEU A 37 5.00 20.15 -6.24
N LEU A 38 4.94 21.03 -5.24
CA LEU A 38 4.24 20.77 -3.97
C LEU A 38 2.75 20.47 -4.22
N GLY A 39 2.08 21.28 -5.04
CA GLY A 39 0.67 21.11 -5.41
C GLY A 39 0.39 19.79 -6.13
N ILE A 40 1.22 19.43 -7.12
CA ILE A 40 1.14 18.14 -7.82
C ILE A 40 1.28 16.99 -6.84
N GLY A 41 2.29 17.03 -5.97
CA GLY A 41 2.53 15.99 -4.97
C GLY A 41 1.33 15.80 -4.05
N LEU A 42 0.80 16.89 -3.48
CA LEU A 42 -0.38 16.83 -2.61
C LEU A 42 -1.66 16.40 -3.35
N THR A 43 -1.88 16.85 -4.58
CA THR A 43 -3.03 16.44 -5.40
C THR A 43 -3.01 14.95 -5.71
N VAL A 44 -1.87 14.41 -6.15
CA VAL A 44 -1.72 12.97 -6.42
C VAL A 44 -1.90 12.17 -5.14
N GLN A 45 -1.36 12.65 -4.01
CA GLN A 45 -1.53 12.00 -2.72
C GLN A 45 -2.99 12.00 -2.27
N TRP A 46 -3.69 13.12 -2.40
CA TRP A 46 -5.11 13.23 -2.06
C TRP A 46 -5.96 12.20 -2.82
N LEU A 47 -5.79 12.11 -4.14
CA LEU A 47 -6.58 11.23 -4.99
C LEU A 47 -6.30 9.74 -4.78
N THR A 48 -5.10 9.40 -4.33
CA THR A 48 -4.67 7.99 -4.20
C THR A 48 -4.66 7.49 -2.76
N ARG A 49 -4.49 8.40 -1.79
CA ARG A 49 -4.15 8.15 -0.38
C ARG A 49 -4.69 9.30 0.51
N PRO A 50 -6.01 9.53 0.56
CA PRO A 50 -6.59 10.71 1.20
C PRO A 50 -6.25 10.79 2.69
N TYR A 51 -6.20 9.66 3.38
CA TYR A 51 -5.83 9.60 4.80
C TYR A 51 -4.37 9.99 5.03
N GLU A 52 -3.44 9.37 4.31
CA GLU A 52 -2.01 9.66 4.41
C GLU A 52 -1.67 11.08 3.90
N CYS A 53 -2.49 11.65 3.01
CA CYS A 53 -2.38 13.04 2.57
C CYS A 53 -2.54 14.02 3.75
N ILE A 54 -3.41 13.73 4.72
CA ILE A 54 -3.58 14.58 5.92
C ILE A 54 -2.27 14.61 6.72
N LEU A 55 -1.64 13.44 6.90
CA LEU A 55 -0.36 13.31 7.61
C LEU A 55 0.77 14.05 6.85
N LEU A 56 0.78 13.95 5.52
CA LEU A 56 1.73 14.66 4.68
C LEU A 56 1.56 16.18 4.76
N VAL A 57 0.33 16.69 4.73
CA VAL A 57 0.03 18.11 4.94
C VAL A 57 0.49 18.56 6.33
N ALA A 58 0.27 17.75 7.37
CA ALA A 58 0.77 18.05 8.71
C ALA A 58 2.30 18.19 8.73
N CYS A 59 3.04 17.32 8.04
CA CYS A 59 4.49 17.41 7.90
C CYS A 59 4.93 18.73 7.22
N VAL A 60 4.20 19.17 6.19
CA VAL A 60 4.43 20.43 5.49
C VAL A 60 4.16 21.62 6.42
N LEU A 61 3.04 21.62 7.15
CA LEU A 61 2.67 22.68 8.07
C LEU A 61 3.69 22.84 9.20
N VAL A 62 4.15 21.72 9.80
CA VAL A 62 5.17 21.74 10.86
C VAL A 62 6.49 22.31 10.35
N TYR A 63 6.89 22.02 9.11
CA TYR A 63 8.10 22.59 8.52
C TYR A 63 8.04 24.12 8.43
N PHE A 64 6.90 24.66 8.00
CA PHE A 64 6.72 26.10 7.79
C PHE A 64 6.35 26.87 9.05
N LEU A 65 6.10 26.21 10.18
CA LEU A 65 5.70 26.86 11.44
C LEU A 65 6.69 27.96 11.90
N PRO A 66 8.02 27.79 11.83
CA PRO A 66 8.96 28.86 12.16
C PRO A 66 8.92 30.03 11.18
N ALA A 67 8.65 29.76 9.90
CA ALA A 67 8.61 30.75 8.82
C ALA A 67 7.40 31.69 8.93
N LEU A 68 6.29 31.20 9.49
CA LEU A 68 5.09 32.01 9.77
C LEU A 68 5.33 33.17 10.74
N ARG A 69 6.40 33.12 11.53
CA ARG A 69 6.76 34.21 12.47
C ARG A 69 7.39 35.42 11.78
N LYS A 70 7.81 35.28 10.52
CA LYS A 70 8.45 36.35 9.74
C LYS A 70 7.46 36.86 8.67
N PRO A 71 7.11 38.16 8.66
CA PRO A 71 6.08 38.70 7.76
C PRO A 71 6.34 38.44 6.26
N ASP A 72 7.60 38.54 5.82
CA ASP A 72 7.95 38.35 4.41
C ASP A 72 7.89 36.88 3.97
N GLU A 73 8.31 35.95 4.83
CA GLU A 73 8.18 34.52 4.58
C GLU A 73 6.71 34.08 4.64
N ALA A 74 5.91 34.64 5.55
CA ALA A 74 4.47 34.38 5.62
C ALA A 74 3.73 34.84 4.35
N ARG A 75 4.03 36.04 3.82
CA ARG A 75 3.43 36.54 2.57
C ARG A 75 3.81 35.66 1.37
N LYS A 76 5.05 35.18 1.34
CA LYS A 76 5.54 34.25 0.32
C LYS A 76 4.83 32.90 0.41
N LEU A 77 4.68 32.35 1.61
CA LEU A 77 3.95 31.11 1.84
C LEU A 77 2.47 31.25 1.46
N ALA A 78 1.84 32.38 1.75
CA ALA A 78 0.45 32.64 1.34
C ALA A 78 0.27 32.50 -0.18
N ARG A 79 1.19 33.05 -0.98
CA ARG A 79 1.18 32.90 -2.45
C ARG A 79 1.35 31.44 -2.88
N ALA A 80 2.28 30.72 -2.26
CA ALA A 80 2.48 29.30 -2.54
C ALA A 80 1.24 28.47 -2.19
N VAL A 81 0.63 28.73 -1.02
CA VAL A 81 -0.61 28.09 -0.58
C VAL A 81 -1.75 28.36 -1.56
N THR A 82 -1.87 29.59 -2.09
CA THR A 82 -2.87 29.89 -3.14
C THR A 82 -2.68 28.99 -4.36
N VAL A 83 -1.45 28.84 -4.86
CA VAL A 83 -1.16 27.96 -6.00
C VAL A 83 -1.52 26.51 -5.67
N VAL A 84 -1.08 26.00 -4.52
CA VAL A 84 -1.37 24.62 -4.08
C VAL A 84 -2.87 24.38 -3.96
N VAL A 85 -3.61 25.28 -3.31
CA VAL A 85 -5.06 25.17 -3.14
C VAL A 85 -5.76 25.14 -4.50
N LEU A 86 -5.40 26.06 -5.42
CA LEU A 86 -5.97 26.07 -6.78
C LEU A 86 -5.72 24.76 -7.52
N MET A 87 -4.55 24.14 -7.34
CA MET A 87 -4.22 22.84 -7.94
C MET A 87 -4.97 21.66 -7.31
N MET A 88 -5.39 21.79 -6.05
CA MET A 88 -6.16 20.74 -5.35
C MET A 88 -7.67 20.83 -5.64
N LEU A 89 -8.18 21.97 -6.11
CA LEU A 89 -9.62 22.14 -6.39
C LEU A 89 -10.19 21.09 -7.37
N PRO A 90 -9.56 20.78 -8.52
CA PRO A 90 -10.06 19.74 -9.40
C PRO A 90 -10.09 18.36 -8.74
N ALA A 91 -9.09 18.05 -7.91
CA ALA A 91 -9.04 16.79 -7.18
C ALA A 91 -10.14 16.67 -6.12
N ALA A 92 -10.43 17.77 -5.41
CA ALA A 92 -11.55 17.85 -4.50
C ALA A 92 -12.89 17.66 -5.25
N ALA A 93 -13.07 18.33 -6.40
CA ALA A 93 -14.26 18.18 -7.24
C ALA A 93 -14.45 16.74 -7.73
N ILE A 94 -13.39 16.08 -8.21
CA ILE A 94 -13.41 14.66 -8.63
C ILE A 94 -13.79 13.76 -7.43
N THR A 95 -13.22 14.00 -6.25
CA THR A 95 -13.51 13.22 -5.04
C THR A 95 -14.99 13.34 -4.66
N LEU A 96 -15.53 14.56 -4.69
CA LEU A 96 -16.94 14.83 -4.40
C LEU A 96 -17.86 14.15 -5.44
N LEU A 97 -17.53 14.25 -6.73
CA LEU A 97 -18.28 13.57 -7.80
C LEU A 97 -18.26 12.04 -7.63
N GLN A 98 -17.10 11.47 -7.28
CA GLN A 98 -16.96 10.05 -7.00
C GLN A 98 -17.82 9.62 -5.81
N ASN A 99 -17.82 10.39 -4.72
CA ASN A 99 -18.70 10.12 -3.57
C ASN A 99 -20.17 10.12 -4.01
N LYS A 100 -20.58 11.12 -4.81
CA LYS A 100 -21.95 11.24 -5.29
C LYS A 100 -22.38 10.04 -6.14
N GLN A 101 -21.51 9.57 -7.04
CA GLN A 101 -21.85 8.42 -7.90
C GLN A 101 -21.80 7.09 -7.15
N ALA A 102 -20.81 6.87 -6.30
CA ALA A 102 -20.61 5.58 -5.63
C ALA A 102 -21.46 5.41 -4.36
N ALA A 103 -21.68 6.48 -3.60
CA ALA A 103 -22.39 6.44 -2.33
C ALA A 103 -23.74 7.20 -2.34
N GLY A 104 -24.10 7.83 -3.46
CA GLY A 104 -25.35 8.61 -3.59
C GLY A 104 -25.32 9.98 -2.90
N SER A 105 -24.26 10.29 -2.15
CA SER A 105 -24.08 11.51 -1.34
C SER A 105 -22.72 12.15 -1.61
N TRP A 106 -22.65 13.48 -1.57
CA TRP A 106 -21.40 14.23 -1.81
C TRP A 106 -20.36 14.05 -0.69
N THR A 107 -20.81 13.76 0.53
CA THR A 107 -19.96 13.72 1.73
C THR A 107 -19.72 12.31 2.26
N THR A 108 -20.53 11.33 1.84
CA THR A 108 -20.35 9.93 2.24
C THR A 108 -19.27 9.28 1.41
N LEU A 109 -18.15 8.95 2.04
CA LEU A 109 -17.06 8.24 1.37
C LEU A 109 -17.49 6.80 1.01
N PRO A 110 -17.05 6.23 -0.12
CA PRO A 110 -17.31 4.82 -0.46
C PRO A 110 -16.90 3.84 0.64
N TYR A 111 -15.80 4.13 1.35
CA TYR A 111 -15.38 3.33 2.51
C TYR A 111 -16.36 3.39 3.68
N MET A 112 -17.05 4.50 3.89
CA MET A 112 -18.09 4.62 4.92
C MET A 112 -19.32 3.78 4.55
N LEU A 113 -19.73 3.81 3.27
CA LEU A 113 -20.85 2.99 2.79
C LEU A 113 -20.50 1.49 2.86
N SER A 114 -19.31 1.10 2.40
CA SER A 114 -18.82 -0.27 2.51
C SER A 114 -18.78 -0.74 3.96
N ARG A 115 -18.26 0.11 4.87
CA ARG A 115 -18.24 -0.20 6.31
C ARG A 115 -19.65 -0.37 6.87
N TYR A 116 -20.58 0.48 6.50
CA TYR A 116 -21.97 0.37 6.93
C TYR A 116 -22.60 -0.94 6.46
N GLN A 117 -22.46 -1.28 5.18
CA GLN A 117 -23.04 -2.47 4.59
C GLN A 117 -22.37 -3.76 5.07
N TYR A 118 -21.04 -3.79 5.07
CA TYR A 118 -20.26 -5.01 5.18
C TYR A 118 -19.38 -5.11 6.43
N GLY A 119 -19.33 -4.06 7.27
CA GLY A 119 -18.43 -4.00 8.42
C GLY A 119 -16.95 -3.81 8.06
N VAL A 120 -16.63 -3.55 6.78
CA VAL A 120 -15.26 -3.48 6.26
C VAL A 120 -15.10 -2.25 5.35
N PRO A 121 -14.01 -1.45 5.45
CA PRO A 121 -12.91 -1.58 6.41
C PRO A 121 -13.35 -1.25 7.85
N THR A 122 -12.63 -1.77 8.84
CA THR A 122 -12.86 -1.42 10.26
C THR A 122 -12.69 0.08 10.54
N THR A 123 -13.13 0.50 11.72
CA THR A 123 -13.01 1.89 12.18
C THR A 123 -11.60 2.22 12.67
N PHE A 124 -11.39 3.47 13.07
CA PHE A 124 -10.20 3.82 13.85
C PHE A 124 -10.26 3.14 15.20
N THR A 125 -9.10 2.89 15.81
CA THR A 125 -8.95 2.11 17.04
C THR A 125 -9.77 2.66 18.21
N THR A 126 -10.01 3.97 18.23
CA THR A 126 -10.80 4.66 19.28
C THR A 126 -12.32 4.53 19.10
N GLN A 127 -12.77 3.97 17.98
CA GLN A 127 -14.19 3.81 17.64
C GLN A 127 -14.59 2.34 17.79
N PRO A 128 -15.87 2.04 18.06
CA PRO A 128 -16.34 0.66 18.16
C PRO A 128 -16.26 -0.06 16.81
N ASN A 129 -16.06 -1.37 16.85
CA ASN A 129 -16.10 -2.20 15.64
C ASN A 129 -17.43 -2.01 14.90
N PRO A 130 -17.39 -1.80 13.57
CA PRO A 130 -18.61 -1.61 12.78
C PRO A 130 -19.40 -2.91 12.66
N VAL A 131 -20.72 -2.83 12.81
CA VAL A 131 -21.61 -3.99 12.61
C VAL A 131 -22.13 -3.99 11.17
N PRO A 132 -21.99 -5.11 10.41
CA PRO A 132 -22.54 -5.23 9.07
C PRO A 132 -24.08 -5.10 9.06
N HIS A 133 -24.62 -4.31 8.13
CA HIS A 133 -26.07 -4.16 7.93
C HIS A 133 -26.62 -5.03 6.78
N ARG A 134 -25.75 -5.78 6.10
CA ARG A 134 -26.12 -6.78 5.10
C ARG A 134 -25.66 -8.15 5.52
N GLU A 135 -26.38 -9.17 5.07
CA GLU A 135 -25.91 -10.55 5.17
C GLU A 135 -24.61 -10.70 4.38
N LEU A 136 -23.57 -11.19 5.06
CA LEU A 136 -22.26 -11.39 4.49
C LEU A 136 -22.16 -12.78 3.89
N THR A 137 -21.63 -12.86 2.67
CA THR A 137 -21.16 -14.13 2.11
C THR A 137 -20.03 -14.72 2.97
N PRO A 138 -19.80 -16.04 2.96
CA PRO A 138 -18.74 -16.65 3.78
C PRO A 138 -17.34 -15.98 3.65
N PRO A 139 -16.90 -15.54 2.45
CA PRO A 139 -15.62 -14.83 2.31
C PRO A 139 -15.64 -13.44 2.94
N GLN A 140 -16.75 -12.71 2.78
CA GLN A 140 -16.94 -11.41 3.43
C GLN A 140 -16.96 -11.54 4.95
N GLN A 141 -17.55 -12.62 5.49
CA GLN A 141 -17.50 -12.91 6.93
C GLN A 141 -16.08 -13.15 7.41
N LEU A 142 -15.26 -13.85 6.63
CA LEU A 142 -13.87 -14.13 6.99
C LEU A 142 -13.02 -12.85 6.97
N GLU A 143 -13.18 -12.01 5.95
CA GLU A 143 -12.53 -10.69 5.86
C GLU A 143 -12.96 -9.79 7.04
N TYR A 144 -14.25 -9.72 7.33
CA TYR A 144 -14.80 -8.98 8.46
C TYR A 144 -14.20 -9.44 9.79
N ARG A 145 -14.26 -10.75 10.09
CA ARG A 145 -13.70 -11.32 11.33
C ARG A 145 -12.21 -11.08 11.44
N MET A 146 -11.46 -11.20 10.35
CA MET A 146 -10.03 -10.93 10.33
C MET A 146 -9.76 -9.47 10.70
N GLN A 147 -10.40 -8.49 10.05
CA GLN A 147 -10.14 -7.08 10.37
C GLN A 147 -10.57 -6.72 11.80
N VAL A 148 -11.69 -7.26 12.28
CA VAL A 148 -12.14 -7.10 13.68
C VAL A 148 -11.11 -7.69 14.65
N SER A 149 -10.48 -8.82 14.33
CA SER A 149 -9.45 -9.40 15.19
C SER A 149 -8.21 -8.51 15.37
N PHE A 150 -7.85 -7.73 14.35
CA PHE A 150 -6.76 -6.75 14.43
C PHE A 150 -7.18 -5.46 15.16
N HIS A 151 -8.44 -5.06 15.03
CA HIS A 151 -8.99 -3.95 15.80
C HIS A 151 -9.01 -4.28 17.30
N GLY A 152 -9.40 -5.52 17.62
CA GLY A 152 -9.64 -5.98 18.97
C GLY A 152 -10.95 -5.44 19.55
N ASP A 153 -11.35 -6.06 20.66
CA ASP A 153 -12.48 -5.71 21.52
C ASP A 153 -12.05 -6.17 22.94
N PRO A 154 -11.91 -5.34 24.01
CA PRO A 154 -12.55 -4.04 24.35
C PRO A 154 -11.84 -2.76 23.84
N ALA A 155 -12.22 -1.59 24.37
CA ALA A 155 -11.74 -0.25 24.03
C ALA A 155 -10.20 -0.08 23.93
N GLU A 156 -9.78 0.88 23.12
CA GLU A 156 -8.38 1.25 22.92
C GLU A 156 -7.73 1.78 24.22
N THR A 157 -6.49 1.36 24.48
CA THR A 157 -5.68 1.87 25.60
C THR A 157 -4.32 2.34 25.10
N VAL A 158 -3.65 3.21 25.86
CA VAL A 158 -2.29 3.68 25.54
C VAL A 158 -1.32 2.51 25.38
N SER A 159 -1.43 1.49 26.24
CA SER A 159 -0.59 0.28 26.16
C SER A 159 -0.80 -0.48 24.84
N ARG A 160 -2.05 -0.65 24.38
CA ARG A 160 -2.35 -1.27 23.08
C ARG A 160 -1.83 -0.45 21.91
N PHE A 161 -1.99 0.87 21.97
CA PHE A 161 -1.44 1.77 20.96
C PHE A 161 0.07 1.62 20.84
N LEU A 162 0.80 1.67 21.97
CA LEU A 162 2.25 1.52 22.01
C LEU A 162 2.69 0.10 21.62
N GLY A 163 1.97 -0.93 22.05
CA GLY A 163 2.22 -2.32 21.65
C GLY A 163 2.06 -2.53 20.14
N ARG A 164 1.08 -1.88 19.50
CA ARG A 164 0.98 -1.88 18.03
C ARG A 164 2.14 -1.16 17.36
N LEU A 165 2.59 -0.05 17.93
CA LEU A 165 3.75 0.69 17.41
C LEU A 165 5.01 -0.19 17.45
N GLU A 166 5.26 -0.88 18.57
CA GLU A 166 6.34 -1.85 18.71
C GLU A 166 6.20 -3.02 17.72
N TYR A 167 5.01 -3.64 17.67
CA TYR A 167 4.71 -4.75 16.75
C TYR A 167 5.07 -4.38 15.30
N ARG A 168 4.83 -3.12 14.91
CA ARG A 168 5.06 -2.60 13.56
C ARG A 168 6.52 -2.31 13.23
N VAL A 169 7.43 -2.25 14.19
CA VAL A 169 8.87 -2.05 13.95
C VAL A 169 9.42 -3.09 12.97
N ARG A 170 8.90 -4.32 12.97
CA ARG A 170 9.30 -5.37 12.02
C ARG A 170 9.10 -4.97 10.56
N PHE A 171 8.09 -4.14 10.26
CA PHE A 171 7.80 -3.72 8.88
C PHE A 171 8.82 -2.73 8.35
N TYR A 172 9.69 -2.17 9.19
CA TYR A 172 10.82 -1.37 8.72
C TYR A 172 11.88 -2.19 7.97
N ARG A 173 11.89 -3.52 8.11
CA ARG A 173 12.73 -4.41 7.26
C ARG A 173 12.39 -4.31 5.78
N PHE A 174 11.16 -3.96 5.45
CA PHE A 174 10.76 -3.64 4.08
C PHE A 174 11.52 -2.42 3.51
N PHE A 175 11.89 -1.45 4.36
CA PHE A 175 12.55 -0.21 3.95
C PHE A 175 14.06 -0.18 4.19
N PHE A 176 14.54 -0.96 5.16
CA PHE A 176 15.93 -1.03 5.55
C PHE A 176 16.38 -2.49 5.60
N PHE A 177 17.34 -2.83 4.75
CA PHE A 177 18.09 -4.08 4.94
C PHE A 177 18.84 -4.04 6.28
N ALA A 178 19.01 -5.21 6.90
CA ALA A 178 19.62 -5.30 8.23
C ALA A 178 20.97 -4.56 8.37
N PRO A 179 21.88 -4.59 7.37
CA PRO A 179 23.14 -3.82 7.45
C PRO A 179 22.94 -2.29 7.52
N LEU A 180 21.85 -1.75 6.98
CA LEU A 180 21.55 -0.31 7.02
C LEU A 180 21.22 0.21 8.41
N TYR A 181 20.94 -0.65 9.40
CA TYR A 181 20.75 -0.20 10.77
C TYR A 181 22.00 0.47 11.36
N LEU A 182 23.20 0.07 10.91
CA LEU A 182 24.44 0.76 11.29
C LEU A 182 24.52 2.18 10.69
N ALA A 183 24.09 2.34 9.43
CA ALA A 183 23.97 3.65 8.81
C ALA A 183 22.90 4.51 9.52
N LEU A 184 21.78 3.91 9.93
CA LEU A 184 20.73 4.61 10.66
C LEU A 184 21.21 5.12 12.02
N ALA A 185 22.07 4.37 12.73
CA ALA A 185 22.71 4.85 13.95
C ALA A 185 23.57 6.11 13.70
N ALA A 186 24.32 6.15 12.59
CA ALA A 186 25.08 7.33 12.19
C ALA A 186 24.16 8.51 11.81
N PHE A 187 23.00 8.25 11.21
CA PHE A 187 22.00 9.28 10.92
C PHE A 187 21.46 9.97 12.18
N LEU A 188 21.37 9.28 13.32
CA LEU A 188 20.92 9.91 14.58
C LEU A 188 21.79 11.11 14.99
N LEU A 189 23.08 11.10 14.63
CA LEU A 189 23.98 12.22 14.89
C LEU A 189 23.62 13.46 14.05
N ALA A 190 22.99 13.27 12.89
CA ALA A 190 22.57 14.34 11.99
C ALA A 190 21.30 15.06 12.49
N LEU A 191 20.55 14.47 13.44
CA LEU A 191 19.33 15.08 14.01
C LEU A 191 19.57 16.41 14.74
N ARG A 192 20.83 16.79 14.98
CA ARG A 192 21.21 18.12 15.46
C ARG A 192 20.91 19.23 14.45
N GLU A 193 20.82 18.92 13.16
CA GLU A 193 20.43 19.90 12.15
C GLU A 193 18.92 19.88 11.95
N TRP A 194 18.30 21.07 11.92
CA TRP A 194 16.85 21.23 11.76
C TRP A 194 16.28 20.42 10.57
N ARG A 195 16.99 20.40 9.43
CA ARG A 195 16.55 19.67 8.24
C ARG A 195 16.35 18.18 8.49
N PHE A 196 17.21 17.56 9.32
CA PHE A 196 17.14 16.13 9.63
C PHE A 196 16.27 15.86 10.88
N ALA A 197 16.23 16.79 11.84
CA ALA A 197 15.24 16.76 12.91
C ALA A 197 13.81 16.73 12.35
N TRP A 198 13.53 17.53 11.33
CA TRP A 198 12.24 17.52 10.64
C TRP A 198 11.95 16.19 9.95
N VAL A 199 12.95 15.50 9.39
CA VAL A 199 12.77 14.13 8.86
C VAL A 199 12.27 13.20 9.97
N ALA A 200 12.90 13.22 11.15
CA ALA A 200 12.45 12.42 12.29
C ALA A 200 11.04 12.79 12.75
N VAL A 201 10.68 14.08 12.75
CA VAL A 201 9.32 14.55 13.06
C VAL A 201 8.31 14.01 12.04
N CYS A 202 8.62 14.03 10.74
CA CYS A 202 7.75 13.47 9.72
C CYS A 202 7.54 11.97 9.92
N LEU A 203 8.61 11.23 10.19
CA LEU A 203 8.53 9.80 10.50
C LEU A 203 7.68 9.54 11.75
N LEU A 204 7.80 10.37 12.78
CA LEU A 204 6.98 10.29 14.00
C LEU A 204 5.51 10.58 13.72
N ILE A 205 5.19 11.64 12.96
CA ILE A 205 3.81 11.97 12.55
C ILE A 205 3.19 10.78 11.81
N PHE A 206 3.92 10.17 10.88
CA PHE A 206 3.43 9.01 10.15
C PHE A 206 3.28 7.79 11.05
N ALA A 207 4.28 7.49 11.88
CA ALA A 207 4.24 6.35 12.80
C ALA A 207 3.07 6.43 13.79
N LEU A 208 2.79 7.61 14.35
CA LEU A 208 1.64 7.83 15.23
C LEU A 208 0.32 7.86 14.44
N GLY A 209 0.29 8.57 13.31
CA GLY A 209 -0.88 8.74 12.47
C GLY A 209 -1.43 7.42 11.96
N VAL A 210 -0.62 6.64 11.24
CA VAL A 210 -1.06 5.34 10.70
C VAL A 210 -1.41 4.32 11.80
N ASN A 211 -1.03 4.57 13.06
CA ASN A 211 -1.35 3.71 14.20
C ASN A 211 -2.75 3.90 14.78
N PHE A 212 -3.47 4.94 14.33
CA PHE A 212 -4.91 5.08 14.60
C PHE A 212 -5.78 4.09 13.82
N TYR A 213 -5.27 3.53 12.74
CA TYR A 213 -5.94 2.44 12.02
C TYR A 213 -5.31 1.11 12.45
N PRO A 214 -6.09 0.12 12.93
CA PRO A 214 -5.53 -1.07 13.58
C PRO A 214 -4.79 -1.97 12.60
N PHE A 215 -5.33 -2.08 11.38
CA PHE A 215 -4.78 -2.90 10.32
C PHE A 215 -3.61 -2.18 9.64
N PHE A 216 -2.53 -2.89 9.30
CA PHE A 216 -1.31 -2.26 8.78
C PHE A 216 -0.57 -3.12 7.76
N PHE A 217 -0.16 -2.48 6.67
CA PHE A 217 0.78 -3.02 5.71
C PHE A 217 1.91 -2.01 5.43
N PRO A 218 3.10 -2.46 4.98
CA PRO A 218 4.21 -1.55 4.65
C PRO A 218 3.82 -0.41 3.72
N HIS A 219 2.88 -0.66 2.79
CA HIS A 219 2.46 0.35 1.83
C HIS A 219 1.63 1.50 2.43
N TYR A 220 1.28 1.48 3.73
CA TYR A 220 0.63 2.61 4.42
C TYR A 220 1.63 3.71 4.80
N ILE A 221 2.91 3.37 4.89
CA ILE A 221 4.01 4.33 5.11
C ILE A 221 4.86 4.54 3.85
N ALA A 222 4.36 4.12 2.68
CA ALA A 222 5.00 4.36 1.38
C ALA A 222 5.28 5.85 1.12
N THR A 223 4.43 6.73 1.65
CA THR A 223 4.58 8.18 1.55
C THR A 223 5.90 8.67 2.16
N VAL A 224 6.45 8.02 3.18
CA VAL A 224 7.72 8.43 3.80
C VAL A 224 8.92 7.61 3.32
N THR A 225 8.76 6.79 2.28
CA THR A 225 9.86 5.97 1.75
C THR A 225 11.07 6.80 1.31
N CYS A 226 10.85 7.94 0.66
CA CYS A 226 11.96 8.83 0.28
C CYS A 226 12.72 9.38 1.51
N LEU A 227 12.05 9.52 2.66
CA LEU A 227 12.70 9.93 3.91
C LEU A 227 13.54 8.79 4.51
N PHE A 228 13.10 7.53 4.40
CA PHE A 228 13.93 6.38 4.76
C PHE A 228 15.18 6.27 3.88
N LEU A 229 15.05 6.53 2.57
CA LEU A 229 16.18 6.60 1.66
C LEU A 229 17.13 7.75 2.05
N LEU A 230 16.59 8.95 2.31
CA LEU A 230 17.37 10.10 2.76
C LEU A 230 18.13 9.80 4.06
N ALA A 231 17.48 9.17 5.05
CA ALA A 231 18.10 8.78 6.30
C ALA A 231 19.22 7.75 6.07
N SER A 232 19.01 6.77 5.20
CA SER A 232 20.02 5.75 4.85
C SER A 232 21.25 6.37 4.19
N VAL A 233 21.03 7.21 3.17
CA VAL A 233 22.09 7.88 2.41
C VAL A 233 22.87 8.83 3.30
N THR A 234 22.17 9.65 4.09
CA THR A 234 22.81 10.58 5.04
C THR A 234 23.59 9.82 6.11
N GLY A 235 23.04 8.71 6.61
CA GLY A 235 23.72 7.83 7.56
C GLY A 235 25.01 7.25 7.01
N LEU A 236 24.98 6.72 5.79
CA LEU A 236 26.15 6.21 5.09
C LEU A 236 27.19 7.31 4.81
N GLU A 237 26.75 8.50 4.41
CA GLU A 237 27.63 9.66 4.19
C GLU A 237 28.32 10.11 5.48
N ARG A 238 27.62 10.09 6.61
CA ARG A 238 28.21 10.43 7.92
C ARG A 238 29.20 9.36 8.35
N LEU A 239 28.83 8.09 8.19
CA LEU A 239 29.69 6.96 8.49
C LEU A 239 30.96 6.98 7.63
N SER A 240 30.86 7.32 6.34
CA SER A 240 31.99 7.37 5.43
C SER A 240 33.02 8.46 5.77
N ARG A 241 32.62 9.44 6.58
CA ARG A 241 33.49 10.52 7.07
C ARG A 241 34.18 10.18 8.41
N LEU A 242 33.87 9.04 9.02
CA LEU A 242 34.46 8.65 10.31
C LEU A 242 35.94 8.30 10.17
N THR A 243 36.72 8.78 11.13
CA THR A 243 38.14 8.44 11.30
C THR A 243 38.34 7.81 12.68
N ILE A 244 39.02 6.67 12.73
CA ILE A 244 39.31 5.95 13.98
C ILE A 244 40.82 5.87 14.12
N ARG A 245 41.38 6.43 15.21
CA ARG A 245 42.84 6.48 15.46
C ARG A 245 43.61 7.06 14.27
N SER A 246 43.07 8.13 13.67
CA SER A 246 43.61 8.81 12.48
C SER A 246 43.61 7.99 11.18
N LEU A 247 43.03 6.79 11.17
CA LEU A 247 42.81 6.00 9.96
C LEU A 247 41.44 6.32 9.37
N PRO A 248 41.33 6.55 8.06
CA PRO A 248 40.06 6.85 7.39
C PRO A 248 39.27 5.55 7.16
N THR A 249 38.79 4.91 8.24
CA THR A 249 38.08 3.62 8.19
C THR A 249 36.61 3.72 7.76
N GLY A 250 36.07 4.94 7.69
CA GLY A 250 34.68 5.21 7.35
C GLY A 250 34.27 4.73 5.94
N PRO A 251 35.02 5.05 4.88
CA PRO A 251 34.71 4.63 3.52
C PRO A 251 34.63 3.10 3.37
N GLU A 252 35.56 2.35 3.95
CA GLU A 252 35.56 0.88 3.90
C GLU A 252 34.35 0.31 4.64
N ALA A 253 33.99 0.89 5.79
CA ALA A 253 32.78 0.48 6.52
C ALA A 253 31.50 0.74 5.71
N ALA A 254 31.39 1.91 5.06
CA ALA A 254 30.25 2.23 4.20
C ALA A 254 30.17 1.29 2.98
N GLN A 255 31.31 0.99 2.35
CA GLN A 255 31.40 0.02 1.25
C GLN A 255 30.98 -1.37 1.69
N LEU A 256 31.47 -1.85 2.85
CA LEU A 256 31.09 -3.15 3.41
C LEU A 256 29.58 -3.23 3.67
N ILE A 257 28.97 -2.17 4.24
CA ILE A 257 27.52 -2.12 4.45
C ILE A 257 26.78 -2.24 3.11
N LEU A 258 27.21 -1.52 2.08
CA LEU A 258 26.60 -1.60 0.74
C LEU A 258 26.76 -2.99 0.10
N LEU A 259 27.93 -3.62 0.25
CA LEU A 259 28.17 -4.98 -0.21
C LEU A 259 27.26 -6.00 0.50
N LEU A 260 27.11 -5.86 1.82
CA LEU A 260 26.19 -6.70 2.60
C LEU A 260 24.73 -6.47 2.21
N CYS A 261 24.34 -5.22 1.91
CA CYS A 261 23.01 -4.91 1.36
C CYS A 261 22.79 -5.58 0.00
N ALA A 262 23.77 -5.52 -0.90
CA ALA A 262 23.70 -6.17 -2.20
C ALA A 262 23.63 -7.70 -2.07
N ALA A 263 24.45 -8.29 -1.20
CA ALA A 263 24.43 -9.72 -0.91
C ALA A 263 23.08 -10.17 -0.33
N HIS A 264 22.53 -9.42 0.64
CA HIS A 264 21.19 -9.65 1.20
C HIS A 264 20.14 -9.64 0.09
N PHE A 265 20.12 -8.59 -0.74
CA PHE A 265 19.16 -8.46 -1.84
C PHE A 265 19.28 -9.60 -2.84
N LEU A 266 20.49 -9.87 -3.35
CA LEU A 266 20.74 -10.90 -4.36
C LEU A 266 20.39 -12.30 -3.84
N PHE A 267 20.65 -12.58 -2.57
CA PHE A 267 20.28 -13.85 -1.94
C PHE A 267 18.76 -14.06 -1.96
N TRP A 268 17.99 -13.14 -1.38
CA TRP A 268 16.52 -13.30 -1.32
C TRP A 268 15.86 -13.18 -2.69
N TYR A 269 16.30 -12.22 -3.51
CA TYR A 269 15.80 -12.09 -4.88
C TYR A 269 16.08 -13.34 -5.70
N GLY A 270 17.26 -13.95 -5.55
CA GLY A 270 17.59 -15.24 -6.17
C GLY A 270 16.62 -16.35 -5.75
N LEU A 271 16.29 -16.46 -4.47
CA LEU A 271 15.29 -17.44 -4.01
C LEU A 271 13.92 -17.21 -4.67
N HIS A 272 13.49 -15.95 -4.80
CA HIS A 272 12.23 -15.62 -5.48
C HIS A 272 12.26 -15.88 -6.99
N LEU A 273 13.38 -15.66 -7.67
CA LEU A 273 13.54 -16.03 -9.08
C LEU A 273 13.36 -17.53 -9.34
N PHE A 274 13.73 -18.37 -8.37
CA PHE A 274 13.60 -19.82 -8.44
C PHE A 274 12.44 -20.36 -7.58
N ASP A 275 11.32 -19.64 -7.54
CA ASP A 275 10.20 -19.92 -6.62
C ASP A 275 9.57 -21.33 -6.73
N GLN A 276 9.66 -21.98 -7.90
CA GLN A 276 9.16 -23.33 -8.14
C GLN A 276 10.10 -24.43 -7.61
N GLN A 277 11.32 -24.10 -7.21
CA GLN A 277 12.31 -25.08 -6.79
C GLN A 277 12.13 -25.44 -5.31
N PRO A 278 12.23 -26.74 -4.92
CA PRO A 278 12.03 -27.17 -3.53
C PRO A 278 12.94 -26.44 -2.51
N PHE A 279 14.20 -26.18 -2.88
CA PHE A 279 15.14 -25.47 -2.00
C PHE A 279 14.70 -24.02 -1.74
N SER A 280 14.12 -23.34 -2.74
CA SER A 280 13.60 -21.98 -2.59
C SER A 280 12.41 -21.96 -1.65
N MET A 281 11.46 -22.88 -1.82
CA MET A 281 10.31 -23.01 -0.93
C MET A 281 10.73 -23.27 0.52
N ALA A 282 11.72 -24.15 0.72
CA ALA A 282 12.25 -24.48 2.05
C ALA A 282 12.96 -23.29 2.72
N LEU A 283 13.64 -22.42 1.96
CA LEU A 283 14.37 -21.28 2.53
C LEU A 283 13.51 -20.03 2.71
N ARG A 284 12.49 -19.81 1.85
CA ARG A 284 11.64 -18.61 1.90
C ARG A 284 10.80 -18.48 3.17
N GLN A 285 10.55 -19.58 3.89
CA GLN A 285 9.89 -19.51 5.20
C GLN A 285 10.68 -18.68 6.23
N TYR A 286 11.99 -18.50 6.03
CA TYR A 286 12.87 -17.69 6.87
C TYR A 286 13.01 -16.24 6.38
N GLU A 287 12.32 -15.85 5.31
CA GLU A 287 12.38 -14.49 4.78
C GLU A 287 11.84 -13.47 5.80
N THR A 288 12.56 -12.36 5.98
CA THR A 288 12.33 -11.42 7.08
C THR A 288 11.37 -10.27 6.73
N TRP A 289 10.21 -10.56 6.13
CA TRP A 289 9.20 -9.57 5.71
C TRP A 289 9.69 -8.51 4.72
N ASP A 290 10.70 -8.84 3.91
CA ASP A 290 11.22 -7.96 2.86
C ASP A 290 10.18 -7.80 1.72
N ALA A 291 9.16 -8.68 1.69
CA ALA A 291 8.01 -8.66 0.79
C ALA A 291 8.40 -8.46 -0.67
N ILE A 292 9.47 -9.14 -1.08
CA ILE A 292 9.98 -9.12 -2.44
C ILE A 292 8.91 -9.72 -3.36
N ASN A 293 8.56 -8.97 -4.40
CA ASN A 293 7.59 -9.39 -5.41
C ASN A 293 8.30 -9.54 -6.75
N HIS A 294 8.36 -10.75 -7.28
CA HIS A 294 9.02 -11.08 -8.54
C HIS A 294 8.05 -11.28 -9.72
N GLY A 295 6.90 -10.61 -9.71
CA GLY A 295 6.01 -10.52 -10.87
C GLY A 295 4.73 -11.33 -10.70
N ASP A 296 4.77 -12.63 -11.01
CA ASP A 296 3.59 -13.50 -11.04
C ASP A 296 3.67 -14.74 -10.14
N PRO A 297 3.95 -14.59 -8.83
CA PRO A 297 4.08 -15.74 -7.91
C PRO A 297 2.80 -16.59 -7.79
N ALA A 298 1.64 -16.02 -8.15
CA ALA A 298 0.37 -16.72 -8.17
C ALA A 298 0.07 -17.38 -9.53
N GLY A 299 0.81 -17.10 -10.61
CA GLY A 299 0.52 -17.61 -11.97
C GLY A 299 -0.65 -16.90 -12.66
N ARG A 300 -1.10 -15.76 -12.14
CA ARG A 300 -2.24 -15.00 -12.64
C ARG A 300 -1.98 -14.33 -13.97
N ALA A 301 -0.79 -13.79 -14.19
CA ALA A 301 -0.41 -13.20 -15.47
C ALA A 301 -0.37 -14.26 -16.58
N ALA A 302 0.11 -15.47 -16.27
CA ALA A 302 0.08 -16.59 -17.21
C ALA A 302 -1.37 -16.98 -17.60
N ILE A 303 -2.27 -17.12 -16.62
CA ILE A 303 -3.70 -17.40 -16.88
C ILE A 303 -4.35 -16.25 -17.67
N GLN A 304 -4.07 -14.99 -17.31
CA GLN A 304 -4.60 -13.83 -18.04
C GLN A 304 -4.14 -13.81 -19.49
N LYS A 305 -2.87 -14.13 -19.75
CA LYS A 305 -2.33 -14.24 -21.11
C LYS A 305 -3.02 -15.35 -21.89
N ALA A 306 -3.16 -16.54 -21.30
CA ALA A 306 -3.87 -17.65 -21.94
C ALA A 306 -5.31 -17.29 -22.31
N LEU A 307 -6.05 -16.65 -21.40
CA LEU A 307 -7.42 -16.19 -21.67
C LEU A 307 -7.49 -15.06 -22.72
N ALA A 308 -6.46 -14.21 -22.79
CA ALA A 308 -6.38 -13.14 -23.79
C ALA A 308 -6.11 -13.66 -25.22
N GLU A 309 -5.50 -14.84 -25.35
CA GLU A 309 -5.27 -15.52 -26.63
C GLU A 309 -6.53 -16.26 -27.13
N VAL A 310 -7.44 -16.65 -26.25
CA VAL A 310 -8.71 -17.29 -26.63
C VAL A 310 -9.67 -16.25 -27.25
N PRO A 311 -10.16 -16.47 -28.48
CA PRO A 311 -11.10 -15.54 -29.12
C PRO A 311 -12.45 -15.51 -28.40
N GLY A 312 -13.14 -14.36 -28.50
CA GLY A 312 -14.46 -14.15 -27.89
C GLY A 312 -14.43 -13.77 -26.41
N LYS A 313 -15.63 -13.73 -25.83
CA LYS A 313 -15.83 -13.41 -24.40
C LYS A 313 -15.73 -14.67 -23.55
N GLN A 314 -15.19 -14.51 -22.35
CA GLN A 314 -14.90 -15.60 -21.42
C GLN A 314 -15.62 -15.39 -20.09
N LEU A 315 -16.06 -16.47 -19.48
CA LEU A 315 -16.52 -16.55 -18.10
C LEU A 315 -15.63 -17.59 -17.37
N VAL A 316 -14.96 -17.17 -16.31
CA VAL A 316 -14.06 -18.03 -15.54
C VAL A 316 -14.65 -18.27 -14.17
N VAL A 317 -15.04 -19.52 -13.92
CA VAL A 317 -15.47 -20.02 -12.62
C VAL A 317 -14.24 -20.41 -11.82
N VAL A 318 -14.04 -19.78 -10.67
CA VAL A 318 -12.87 -19.97 -9.80
C VAL A 318 -13.24 -20.88 -8.63
N ARG A 319 -12.62 -22.06 -8.58
CA ARG A 319 -12.83 -23.06 -7.53
C ARG A 319 -11.63 -23.11 -6.59
N TYR A 320 -11.85 -22.65 -5.37
CA TYR A 320 -10.87 -22.73 -4.29
C TYR A 320 -10.87 -24.10 -3.62
N TRP A 321 -9.69 -24.58 -3.22
CA TRP A 321 -9.56 -25.78 -2.40
C TRP A 321 -9.90 -25.47 -0.93
N PRO A 322 -10.23 -26.47 -0.09
CA PRO A 322 -10.66 -26.25 1.29
C PRO A 322 -9.66 -25.47 2.17
N GLN A 323 -8.37 -25.54 1.86
CA GLN A 323 -7.30 -24.85 2.59
C GLN A 323 -6.87 -23.53 1.92
N HIS A 324 -7.64 -23.02 0.96
CA HIS A 324 -7.32 -21.77 0.27
C HIS A 324 -7.21 -20.59 1.24
N ILE A 325 -6.13 -19.84 1.11
CA ILE A 325 -5.88 -18.62 1.89
C ILE A 325 -6.74 -17.52 1.28
N PHE A 326 -7.82 -17.11 1.96
CA PHE A 326 -8.80 -16.16 1.43
C PHE A 326 -8.23 -14.80 1.00
N GLN A 327 -7.07 -14.39 1.52
CA GLN A 327 -6.37 -13.19 1.08
C GLN A 327 -5.78 -13.32 -0.33
N GLN A 328 -5.66 -14.53 -0.87
CA GLN A 328 -5.17 -14.82 -2.22
C GLN A 328 -6.32 -14.96 -3.23
N GLU A 329 -7.24 -13.99 -3.20
CA GLU A 329 -8.40 -13.96 -4.09
C GLU A 329 -7.98 -13.81 -5.58
N TRP A 330 -8.79 -14.36 -6.47
CA TRP A 330 -8.64 -14.33 -7.93
C TRP A 330 -9.82 -13.68 -8.65
N VAL A 331 -10.98 -13.59 -8.01
CA VAL A 331 -12.18 -12.98 -8.59
C VAL A 331 -12.06 -11.45 -8.56
N TYR A 332 -11.65 -10.86 -9.68
CA TYR A 332 -11.61 -9.41 -9.87
C TYR A 332 -12.13 -9.05 -11.25
N ASN A 333 -13.21 -8.28 -11.31
CA ASN A 333 -13.83 -7.84 -12.56
C ASN A 333 -13.58 -6.37 -12.84
N ALA A 334 -13.74 -5.97 -14.11
CA ALA A 334 -13.82 -4.57 -14.49
C ALA A 334 -15.09 -3.92 -13.90
N ALA A 335 -15.13 -2.58 -13.86
CA ALA A 335 -16.29 -1.84 -13.36
C ALA A 335 -17.56 -2.12 -14.19
N ASP A 336 -17.42 -2.18 -15.52
CA ASP A 336 -18.44 -2.72 -16.42
C ASP A 336 -18.22 -4.24 -16.55
N VAL A 337 -18.87 -5.01 -15.68
CA VAL A 337 -18.73 -6.47 -15.64
C VAL A 337 -19.32 -7.10 -16.91
N ASP A 338 -20.47 -6.63 -17.36
CA ASP A 338 -21.20 -7.20 -18.51
C ASP A 338 -20.49 -6.93 -19.83
N GLY A 339 -19.89 -5.75 -19.98
CA GLY A 339 -19.07 -5.38 -21.14
C GLY A 339 -17.66 -5.99 -21.12
N ALA A 340 -17.19 -6.51 -19.97
CA ALA A 340 -15.83 -7.04 -19.85
C ALA A 340 -15.61 -8.25 -20.76
N ARG A 341 -14.44 -8.36 -21.39
CA ARG A 341 -14.08 -9.54 -22.19
C ARG A 341 -13.97 -10.80 -21.33
N VAL A 342 -13.42 -10.69 -20.13
CA VAL A 342 -13.28 -11.79 -19.17
C VAL A 342 -14.04 -11.43 -17.91
N VAL A 343 -14.98 -12.27 -17.52
CA VAL A 343 -15.70 -12.18 -16.25
C VAL A 343 -15.22 -13.32 -15.36
N TRP A 344 -14.86 -13.01 -14.13
CA TRP A 344 -14.48 -13.95 -13.09
C TRP A 344 -15.64 -14.10 -12.12
N ALA A 345 -15.97 -15.33 -11.78
CA ALA A 345 -16.99 -15.66 -10.80
C ALA A 345 -16.46 -16.76 -9.88
N ARG A 346 -16.82 -16.71 -8.61
CA ARG A 346 -16.51 -17.79 -7.68
C ARG A 346 -17.42 -18.99 -7.95
N ASP A 347 -16.89 -20.19 -7.82
CA ASP A 347 -17.70 -21.41 -7.84
C ASP A 347 -18.64 -21.44 -6.62
N LEU A 348 -19.95 -21.42 -6.87
CA LEU A 348 -21.00 -21.52 -5.85
C LEU A 348 -21.80 -22.83 -5.95
N GLY A 349 -21.29 -23.82 -6.70
CA GLY A 349 -22.00 -25.06 -7.00
C GLY A 349 -22.75 -25.02 -8.32
N THR A 350 -23.15 -26.20 -8.81
CA THR A 350 -23.69 -26.39 -10.16
C THR A 350 -24.88 -25.49 -10.46
N ASP A 351 -25.85 -25.40 -9.55
CA ASP A 351 -27.09 -24.66 -9.79
C ASP A 351 -26.87 -23.15 -9.94
N GLU A 352 -26.02 -22.56 -9.10
CA GLU A 352 -25.69 -21.13 -9.16
C GLU A 352 -24.81 -20.82 -10.38
N ASN A 353 -23.85 -21.68 -10.69
CA ASN A 353 -23.02 -21.52 -11.90
C ASN A 353 -23.85 -21.66 -13.18
N ASP A 354 -24.88 -22.51 -13.18
CA ASP A 354 -25.80 -22.67 -14.31
C ASP A 354 -26.66 -21.43 -14.54
N LYS A 355 -27.03 -20.68 -13.48
CA LYS A 355 -27.68 -19.36 -13.64
C LYS A 355 -26.76 -18.40 -14.36
N LEU A 356 -25.47 -18.35 -13.99
CA LEU A 356 -24.44 -17.54 -14.66
C LEU A 356 -24.23 -17.96 -16.12
N ARG A 357 -24.23 -19.27 -16.43
CA ARG A 357 -24.17 -19.78 -17.81
C ARG A 357 -25.34 -19.27 -18.65
N ARG A 358 -26.56 -19.28 -18.09
CA ARG A 358 -27.75 -18.78 -18.79
C ARG A 358 -27.73 -17.26 -18.94
N TYR A 359 -27.19 -16.55 -17.96
CA TYR A 359 -27.06 -15.09 -17.99
C TYR A 359 -26.04 -14.61 -19.04
N TYR A 360 -24.95 -15.36 -19.23
CA TYR A 360 -23.92 -15.08 -20.24
C TYR A 360 -23.82 -16.17 -21.32
N PRO A 361 -24.83 -16.29 -22.21
CA PRO A 361 -24.87 -17.36 -23.20
C PRO A 361 -23.81 -17.22 -24.30
N ASP A 362 -23.26 -16.01 -24.51
CA ASP A 362 -22.24 -15.69 -25.51
C ASP A 362 -20.80 -15.90 -25.00
N ARG A 363 -20.63 -16.38 -23.76
CA ARG A 363 -19.32 -16.55 -23.13
C ARG A 363 -18.89 -18.01 -23.11
N THR A 364 -17.62 -18.23 -23.46
CA THR A 364 -16.97 -19.52 -23.22
C THR A 364 -16.66 -19.67 -21.73
N ILE A 365 -17.04 -20.80 -21.14
CA ILE A 365 -16.89 -21.04 -19.69
C ILE A 365 -15.66 -21.89 -19.39
N TRP A 366 -14.88 -21.43 -18.42
CA TRP A 366 -13.67 -22.07 -17.91
C TRP A 366 -13.79 -22.35 -16.42
N LEU A 367 -13.12 -23.40 -15.98
CA LEU A 367 -12.85 -23.68 -14.57
C LEU A 367 -11.38 -23.33 -14.29
N LEU A 368 -11.15 -22.45 -13.32
CA LEU A 368 -9.84 -22.17 -12.76
C LEU A 368 -9.73 -22.78 -11.37
N GLU A 369 -8.70 -23.60 -11.16
CA GLU A 369 -8.26 -24.12 -9.87
C GLU A 369 -6.94 -23.41 -9.49
N PRO A 370 -6.99 -22.27 -8.76
CA PRO A 370 -5.81 -21.44 -8.50
C PRO A 370 -4.85 -22.05 -7.48
N ASP A 371 -5.33 -23.01 -6.67
CA ASP A 371 -4.54 -23.67 -5.62
C ASP A 371 -3.68 -24.82 -6.15
N ALA A 372 -3.92 -25.26 -7.39
CA ALA A 372 -3.04 -26.19 -8.07
C ALA A 372 -1.65 -25.56 -8.30
N ARG A 373 -0.59 -26.37 -8.31
CA ARG A 373 0.78 -25.93 -8.57
C ARG A 373 1.33 -26.65 -9.81
N PRO A 374 1.42 -25.99 -10.97
CA PRO A 374 0.93 -24.62 -11.29
C PRO A 374 -0.61 -24.51 -11.32
N PRO A 375 -1.18 -23.29 -11.31
CA PRO A 375 -2.62 -23.07 -11.45
C PRO A 375 -3.18 -23.76 -12.70
N LYS A 376 -4.36 -24.37 -12.57
CA LYS A 376 -4.95 -25.17 -13.64
C LYS A 376 -6.18 -24.48 -14.21
N LEU A 377 -6.17 -24.24 -15.52
CA LEU A 377 -7.30 -23.72 -16.28
C LEU A 377 -7.82 -24.79 -17.24
N SER A 378 -9.07 -25.19 -17.09
CA SER A 378 -9.72 -26.21 -17.94
C SER A 378 -11.09 -25.74 -18.42
N ARG A 379 -11.67 -26.45 -19.39
CA ARG A 379 -13.08 -26.19 -19.75
C ARG A 379 -13.97 -26.52 -18.57
N TYR A 380 -15.01 -25.71 -18.39
CA TYR A 380 -16.00 -25.95 -17.35
C TYR A 380 -16.95 -27.05 -17.81
N GLU A 381 -16.88 -28.20 -17.16
CA GLU A 381 -17.87 -29.27 -17.28
C GLU A 381 -18.80 -29.18 -16.07
N ALA A 382 -20.11 -29.08 -16.32
CA ALA A 382 -21.08 -29.15 -15.24
C ALA A 382 -20.97 -30.52 -14.57
N ALA A 383 -20.74 -30.56 -13.26
CA ALA A 383 -20.69 -31.82 -12.54
C ALA A 383 -22.05 -32.54 -12.74
N PRO A 384 -22.06 -33.85 -13.05
CA PRO A 384 -23.30 -34.60 -13.11
C PRO A 384 -24.01 -34.50 -11.77
N VAL A 385 -25.31 -34.20 -11.79
CA VAL A 385 -26.15 -34.13 -10.59
C VAL A 385 -26.06 -35.46 -9.87
N SER A 386 -25.32 -35.50 -8.76
CA SER A 386 -25.27 -36.66 -7.86
C SER A 386 -26.64 -36.80 -7.22
N THR A 387 -27.52 -37.61 -7.82
CA THR A 387 -28.71 -38.15 -7.16
C THR A 387 -28.25 -39.14 -6.09
N LEU A 388 -27.75 -38.62 -4.97
CA LEU A 388 -27.67 -39.38 -3.73
C LEU A 388 -29.12 -39.65 -3.30
N ARG A 389 -29.68 -40.74 -3.83
CA ARG A 389 -30.80 -41.44 -3.20
C ARG A 389 -30.34 -41.81 -1.80
N VAL A 390 -30.82 -41.07 -0.81
CA VAL A 390 -30.87 -41.56 0.56
C VAL A 390 -31.79 -42.78 0.52
N ALA A 391 -31.19 -43.97 0.53
CA ALA A 391 -31.92 -45.21 0.78
C ALA A 391 -32.37 -45.22 2.26
N PRO A 392 -33.55 -45.81 2.55
CA PRO A 392 -34.31 -45.59 3.78
C PRO A 392 -33.62 -45.99 5.08
#